data_AF-A0A8S3I8X4-F1
#
_entry.id   AF-A0A8S3I8X4-F1
#
_cell.length_a   1.000
_cell.length_b   1.000
_cell.length_c   1.000
_cell.angle_alpha   90.00
_cell.angle_beta   90.00
_cell.angle_gamma   90.00
#
_symmetry.space_group_name_H-M   'P 1'
#
loop_
_entity.id
_entity.type
_entity.pdbx_description
1 polymer ?
#
loop_
_entity_poly.entity_id
_entity_poly.type
_entity_poly.pdbx_seq_one_letter_code
_entity_poly.pdbx_strand_id
1 'polypeptide(L)'
;MVNTYDVHFYASFALIQLWPELELSIQYEYASTIPHENVESRVYLFHGQTGRRKMLNSVPHDQGDPDEEPWLSVNAYIAHDTAEWKDLGSKYVLQVYRDYVYTQNSEFLNHIWPTIQSVMTHLREQDADKDGLVDNGGFADQTYDAWTAAGASAYCGGLQIAALRSCIEMAQIMNDKDLVNEYDEWLQLAKNSYSEKLWN
;
A
#
# COMPACT_ATOMS: atom_id res chain seq x y z
N MET A 1 -14.54 10.53 -5.48
CA MET A 1 -13.49 9.49 -5.36
C MET A 1 -14.07 8.10 -5.61
N VAL A 2 -13.39 7.32 -6.45
CA VAL A 2 -13.75 5.95 -6.81
C VAL A 2 -12.74 4.98 -6.22
N ASN A 3 -13.21 3.88 -5.63
CA ASN A 3 -12.38 2.79 -5.07
C ASN A 3 -11.30 3.22 -4.07
N THR A 4 -11.54 4.25 -3.25
CA THR A 4 -10.60 4.72 -2.21
C THR A 4 -9.97 3.56 -1.44
N TYR A 5 -8.67 3.37 -1.58
CA TYR A 5 -8.02 2.07 -1.48
C TYR A 5 -7.73 1.66 -0.03
N ASP A 6 -7.37 2.63 0.78
CA ASP A 6 -7.21 2.49 2.22
C ASP A 6 -8.53 2.13 2.92
N VAL A 7 -9.67 2.48 2.31
CA VAL A 7 -11.02 2.09 2.74
C VAL A 7 -11.47 0.77 2.07
N HIS A 8 -11.13 0.58 0.79
CA HIS A 8 -11.39 -0.65 0.03
C HIS A 8 -10.84 -1.87 0.75
N PHE A 9 -9.69 -1.73 1.42
CA PHE A 9 -9.09 -2.73 2.32
C PHE A 9 -10.09 -3.43 3.25
N TYR A 10 -11.07 -2.68 3.78
CA TYR A 10 -12.10 -3.23 4.67
C TYR A 10 -13.35 -3.67 3.92
N ALA A 11 -13.75 -2.94 2.88
CA ALA A 11 -15.03 -3.13 2.20
C ALA A 11 -15.01 -4.25 1.14
N SER A 12 -13.85 -4.53 0.54
CA SER A 12 -13.73 -5.38 -0.65
C SER A 12 -13.87 -6.88 -0.41
N PHE A 13 -14.03 -7.30 0.86
CA PHE A 13 -14.37 -8.68 1.20
C PHE A 13 -15.64 -9.16 0.49
N ALA A 14 -16.66 -8.30 0.35
CA ALA A 14 -17.88 -8.66 -0.38
C ALA A 14 -17.62 -8.91 -1.87
N LEU A 15 -16.71 -8.14 -2.48
CA LEU A 15 -16.37 -8.31 -3.89
C LEU A 15 -15.58 -9.59 -4.12
N ILE A 16 -14.49 -9.82 -3.39
CA ILE A 16 -13.71 -11.05 -3.58
C ILE A 16 -14.54 -12.31 -3.31
N GLN A 17 -15.46 -12.26 -2.35
CA GLN A 17 -16.29 -13.42 -1.99
C GLN A 17 -17.41 -13.72 -2.99
N LEU A 18 -18.02 -12.70 -3.60
CA LEU A 18 -19.23 -12.84 -4.41
C LEU A 18 -18.99 -12.56 -5.90
N TRP A 19 -18.07 -11.67 -6.23
CA TRP A 19 -17.71 -11.24 -7.58
C TRP A 19 -16.18 -11.15 -7.75
N PRO A 20 -15.46 -12.28 -7.63
CA PRO A 20 -13.99 -12.28 -7.61
C PRO A 20 -13.37 -11.62 -8.84
N GLU A 21 -13.91 -11.86 -10.04
CA GLU A 21 -13.41 -11.24 -11.27
C GLU A 21 -13.50 -9.70 -11.25
N LEU A 22 -14.51 -9.15 -10.57
CA LEU A 22 -14.64 -7.71 -10.39
C LEU A 22 -13.57 -7.18 -9.43
N GLU A 23 -13.31 -7.87 -8.30
CA GLU A 23 -12.23 -7.49 -7.40
C GLU A 23 -10.86 -7.57 -8.10
N LEU A 24 -10.57 -8.67 -8.79
CA LEU A 24 -9.30 -8.82 -9.50
C LEU A 24 -9.12 -7.72 -10.56
N SER A 25 -10.19 -7.32 -11.25
CA SER A 25 -10.12 -6.20 -12.21
C SER A 25 -9.71 -4.87 -11.55
N ILE A 26 -10.18 -4.62 -10.33
CA ILE A 26 -9.77 -3.43 -9.55
C ILE A 26 -8.29 -3.53 -9.18
N GLN A 27 -7.83 -4.70 -8.75
CA GLN A 27 -6.42 -4.93 -8.42
C GLN A 27 -5.50 -4.74 -9.64
N TYR A 28 -5.90 -5.19 -10.83
CA TYR A 28 -5.18 -4.92 -12.07
C TYR A 28 -5.09 -3.42 -12.41
N GLU A 29 -6.15 -2.66 -12.14
CA GLU A 29 -6.17 -1.21 -12.37
C GLU A 29 -5.29 -0.45 -11.35
N TYR A 30 -5.24 -0.89 -10.10
CA TYR A 30 -4.24 -0.37 -9.16
C TYR A 30 -2.83 -0.75 -9.61
N ALA A 31 -2.61 -1.98 -10.05
CA ALA A 31 -1.32 -2.44 -10.52
C ALA A 31 -0.79 -1.63 -11.72
N SER A 32 -1.67 -1.24 -12.65
CA SER A 32 -1.33 -0.46 -13.85
C SER A 32 -0.91 0.97 -13.51
N THR A 33 -1.44 1.57 -12.44
CA THR A 33 -1.24 2.98 -12.09
C THR A 33 -0.04 3.24 -11.16
N ILE A 34 0.39 2.23 -10.39
CA ILE A 34 1.55 2.30 -9.49
C ILE A 34 2.86 2.70 -10.21
N PRO A 35 3.26 2.11 -11.35
CA PRO A 35 4.51 2.46 -12.05
C PRO A 35 4.43 3.78 -12.84
N HIS A 36 3.36 4.57 -12.69
CA HIS A 36 3.19 5.84 -13.35
C HIS A 36 3.28 7.01 -12.38
N GLU A 37 3.91 8.09 -12.84
CA GLU A 37 3.92 9.38 -12.17
C GLU A 37 2.95 10.35 -12.85
N ASN A 38 2.37 11.24 -12.05
CA ASN A 38 1.65 12.40 -12.56
C ASN A 38 2.22 13.64 -11.87
N VAL A 39 2.96 14.42 -12.65
CA VAL A 39 3.69 15.62 -12.20
C VAL A 39 2.80 16.87 -12.14
N GLU A 40 1.49 16.74 -12.41
CA GLU A 40 0.54 17.82 -12.21
C GLU A 40 0.64 18.34 -10.76
N SER A 41 0.81 19.66 -10.64
CA SER A 41 0.96 20.33 -9.36
C SER A 41 -0.40 20.58 -8.72
N ARG A 42 -0.59 20.14 -7.48
CA ARG A 42 -1.83 20.31 -6.71
C ARG A 42 -1.52 20.97 -5.36
N VAL A 43 -2.46 21.77 -4.87
CA VAL A 43 -2.40 22.37 -3.53
C VAL A 43 -3.26 21.52 -2.59
N TYR A 44 -2.63 20.96 -1.56
CA TYR A 44 -3.31 20.12 -0.57
C TYR A 44 -3.93 20.98 0.55
N LEU A 45 -5.17 20.66 0.92
CA LEU A 45 -6.03 21.57 1.68
C LEU A 45 -5.60 21.78 3.14
N PHE A 46 -5.19 20.73 3.85
CA PHE A 46 -4.94 20.83 5.30
C PHE A 46 -3.68 21.63 5.64
N HIS A 47 -2.66 21.59 4.79
CA HIS A 47 -1.37 22.26 5.05
C HIS A 47 -1.01 23.32 4.00
N GLY A 48 -1.82 23.49 2.95
CA GLY A 48 -1.55 24.43 1.86
C GLY A 48 -0.29 24.08 1.06
N GLN A 49 0.24 22.87 1.22
CA GLN A 49 1.46 22.43 0.57
C GLN A 49 1.18 22.12 -0.90
N THR A 50 2.13 22.45 -1.75
CA THR A 50 2.10 22.08 -3.16
C THR A 50 2.87 20.79 -3.35
N GLY A 51 2.26 19.80 -3.97
CA GLY A 51 2.91 18.53 -4.32
C GLY A 51 2.48 18.02 -5.69
N ARG A 52 3.09 16.91 -6.09
CA ARG A 52 2.70 16.20 -7.32
C ARG A 52 1.42 15.43 -7.05
N ARG A 53 0.58 15.30 -8.06
CA ARG A 53 -0.65 14.50 -7.97
C ARG A 53 -0.37 13.02 -7.70
N LYS A 54 0.66 12.43 -8.34
CA LYS A 54 1.03 11.03 -8.15
C LYS A 54 2.53 10.84 -8.24
N MET A 55 3.12 10.29 -7.18
CA MET A 55 4.53 9.88 -7.16
C MET A 55 4.72 8.50 -7.80
N LEU A 56 5.88 8.25 -8.41
CA LEU A 56 6.23 6.94 -8.94
C LEU A 56 6.22 5.88 -7.84
N ASN A 57 5.73 4.67 -8.13
CA ASN A 57 5.71 3.50 -7.24
C ASN A 57 4.88 3.63 -5.94
N SER A 58 4.31 4.80 -5.64
CA SER A 58 3.30 4.91 -4.59
C SER A 58 1.99 4.28 -5.04
N VAL A 59 1.25 3.67 -4.11
CA VAL A 59 -0.11 3.20 -4.38
C VAL A 59 -1.03 4.43 -4.37
N PRO A 60 -1.84 4.69 -5.41
CA PRO A 60 -2.76 5.80 -5.37
C PRO A 60 -3.81 5.62 -4.26
N HIS A 61 -4.27 6.72 -3.68
CA HIS A 61 -5.33 6.71 -2.69
C HIS A 61 -6.68 6.29 -3.31
N ASP A 62 -6.97 6.74 -4.52
CA ASP A 62 -8.23 6.46 -5.21
C ASP A 62 -8.02 6.40 -6.73
N GLN A 63 -8.96 5.80 -7.44
CA GLN A 63 -8.97 5.69 -8.91
C GLN A 63 -9.59 6.92 -9.59
N GLY A 64 -9.57 8.09 -8.93
CA GLY A 64 -10.04 9.35 -9.48
C GLY A 64 -11.44 9.74 -9.03
N ASP A 65 -12.01 10.72 -9.75
CA ASP A 65 -13.30 11.33 -9.44
C ASP A 65 -14.27 11.23 -10.63
N PRO A 66 -15.57 10.97 -10.40
CA PRO A 66 -16.57 10.98 -11.47
C PRO A 66 -16.68 12.31 -12.24
N ASP A 67 -16.27 13.43 -11.64
CA ASP A 67 -16.25 14.75 -12.30
C ASP A 67 -14.95 15.02 -13.11
N GLU A 68 -13.98 14.11 -13.06
CA GLU A 68 -12.75 14.13 -13.90
C GLU A 68 -12.72 12.90 -14.84
N GLU A 69 -11.53 12.34 -15.11
CA GLU A 69 -11.35 11.11 -15.89
C GLU A 69 -10.92 9.98 -14.93
N PRO A 70 -11.85 9.18 -14.37
CA PRO A 70 -11.52 8.02 -13.55
C PRO A 70 -10.52 7.08 -14.25
N TRP A 71 -9.72 6.34 -13.48
CA TRP A 71 -8.66 5.43 -13.91
C TRP A 71 -7.43 6.10 -14.55
N LEU A 72 -7.61 7.20 -15.29
CA LEU A 72 -6.52 7.99 -15.87
C LEU A 72 -5.99 9.04 -14.88
N SER A 73 -6.91 9.72 -14.19
CA SER A 73 -6.61 10.81 -13.26
C SER A 73 -6.77 10.33 -11.81
N VAL A 74 -5.93 9.37 -11.40
CA VAL A 74 -5.89 8.84 -10.03
C VAL A 74 -5.50 9.92 -9.00
N ASN A 75 -5.71 9.64 -7.71
CA ASN A 75 -5.52 10.60 -6.61
C ASN A 75 -6.35 11.88 -6.80
N ALA A 76 -7.67 11.73 -6.84
CA ALA A 76 -8.57 12.88 -6.77
C ALA A 76 -8.65 13.49 -5.36
N TYR A 77 -8.30 12.72 -4.32
CA TYR A 77 -8.19 13.22 -2.96
C TYR A 77 -7.14 14.33 -2.84
N ILE A 78 -7.54 15.48 -2.28
CA ILE A 78 -6.67 16.66 -2.13
C ILE A 78 -6.56 17.17 -0.69
N ALA A 79 -7.08 16.45 0.31
CA ALA A 79 -6.96 16.92 1.69
C ALA A 79 -5.50 16.83 2.18
N HIS A 80 -4.83 15.70 1.90
CA HIS A 80 -3.41 15.45 2.15
C HIS A 80 -2.71 14.93 0.90
N ASP A 81 -1.39 15.15 0.83
CA ASP A 81 -0.55 14.37 -0.09
C ASP A 81 -0.49 12.92 0.39
N THR A 82 -0.90 11.99 -0.46
CA THR A 82 -1.00 10.56 -0.12
C THR A 82 0.18 9.74 -0.62
N ALA A 83 1.12 10.35 -1.34
CA ALA A 83 2.29 9.63 -1.88
C ALA A 83 3.11 8.94 -0.79
N GLU A 84 3.14 9.53 0.40
CA GLU A 84 3.88 9.05 1.57
C GLU A 84 2.99 8.47 2.67
N TRP A 85 1.74 8.09 2.37
CA TRP A 85 0.91 7.41 3.35
C TRP A 85 1.46 6.02 3.69
N LYS A 86 1.52 5.70 4.98
CA LYS A 86 2.23 4.52 5.52
C LYS A 86 1.43 3.23 5.48
N ASP A 87 0.15 3.30 5.15
CA ASP A 87 -0.76 2.16 5.13
C ASP A 87 -1.06 1.66 3.71
N LEU A 88 -1.13 2.54 2.71
CA LEU A 88 -1.54 2.20 1.33
C LEU A 88 -0.71 1.07 0.71
N GLY A 89 0.63 1.14 0.81
CA GLY A 89 1.52 0.11 0.29
C GLY A 89 1.28 -1.25 0.94
N SER A 90 1.20 -1.28 2.27
CA SER A 90 0.98 -2.51 3.05
C SER A 90 -0.41 -3.09 2.76
N LYS A 91 -1.44 -2.24 2.66
CA LYS A 91 -2.80 -2.63 2.29
C LYS A 91 -2.89 -3.19 0.87
N TYR A 92 -2.10 -2.67 -0.07
CA TYR A 92 -2.03 -3.21 -1.43
C TYR A 92 -1.52 -4.64 -1.44
N VAL A 93 -0.37 -4.88 -0.81
CA VAL A 93 0.23 -6.21 -0.69
C VAL A 93 -0.73 -7.20 -0.02
N LEU A 94 -1.36 -6.78 1.08
CA LEU A 94 -2.29 -7.62 1.82
C LEU A 94 -3.55 -7.96 1.01
N GLN A 95 -4.11 -7.01 0.26
CA GLN A 95 -5.27 -7.27 -0.58
C GLN A 95 -4.94 -8.20 -1.75
N VAL A 96 -3.83 -7.96 -2.46
CA VAL A 96 -3.41 -8.85 -3.55
C VAL A 96 -3.19 -10.27 -3.05
N TYR A 97 -2.53 -10.45 -1.90
CA TYR A 97 -2.32 -11.77 -1.34
C TYR A 97 -3.64 -12.42 -0.87
N ARG A 98 -4.53 -11.66 -0.22
CA ARG A 98 -5.87 -12.14 0.14
C ARG A 98 -6.63 -12.65 -1.09
N ASP A 99 -6.60 -11.88 -2.18
CA ASP A 99 -7.35 -12.19 -3.40
C ASP A 99 -6.76 -13.40 -4.12
N TYR A 100 -5.44 -13.53 -4.13
CA TYR A 100 -4.77 -14.75 -4.57
C TYR A 100 -5.16 -15.95 -3.71
N VAL A 101 -5.15 -15.84 -2.38
CA VAL A 101 -5.52 -16.95 -1.49
C VAL A 101 -6.97 -17.41 -1.74
N TYR A 102 -7.88 -16.47 -2.00
CA TYR A 102 -9.28 -16.81 -2.27
C TYR A 102 -9.49 -17.47 -3.64
N THR A 103 -8.80 -16.98 -4.68
CA THR A 103 -9.03 -17.40 -6.07
C THR A 103 -8.08 -18.49 -6.56
N GLN A 104 -6.92 -18.63 -5.91
CA GLN A 104 -5.78 -19.44 -6.35
C GLN A 104 -5.34 -19.11 -7.78
N ASN A 105 -5.58 -17.86 -8.22
CA ASN A 105 -5.28 -17.43 -9.59
C ASN A 105 -3.79 -17.09 -9.73
N SER A 106 -3.01 -18.05 -10.21
CA SER A 106 -1.57 -17.87 -10.44
C SER A 106 -1.26 -16.85 -11.54
N GLU A 107 -2.11 -16.68 -12.56
CA GLU A 107 -1.88 -15.68 -13.62
C GLU A 107 -1.99 -14.26 -13.06
N PHE A 108 -2.98 -14.02 -12.20
CA PHE A 108 -3.12 -12.79 -11.44
C PHE A 108 -1.89 -12.46 -10.62
N LEU A 109 -1.43 -13.40 -9.81
CA LEU A 109 -0.26 -13.17 -8.96
C LEU A 109 1.02 -12.94 -9.80
N ASN A 110 1.25 -13.74 -10.85
CA ASN A 110 2.41 -13.57 -11.73
C ASN A 110 2.43 -12.18 -12.39
N HIS A 111 1.27 -11.66 -12.79
CA HIS A 111 1.18 -10.34 -13.40
C HIS A 111 1.48 -9.22 -12.41
N ILE A 112 0.95 -9.30 -11.18
CA ILE A 112 1.07 -8.24 -10.19
C ILE A 112 2.39 -8.27 -9.41
N TRP A 113 3.08 -9.42 -9.38
CA TRP A 113 4.29 -9.61 -8.57
C TRP A 113 5.37 -8.53 -8.75
N PRO A 114 5.73 -8.07 -9.97
CA PRO A 114 6.69 -6.98 -10.14
C PRO A 114 6.23 -5.65 -9.52
N THR A 115 4.92 -5.40 -9.49
CA THR A 115 4.35 -4.21 -8.86
C THR A 115 4.44 -4.31 -7.33
N ILE A 116 4.18 -5.49 -6.76
CA ILE A 116 4.40 -5.73 -5.31
C ILE A 116 5.83 -5.43 -4.92
N GLN A 117 6.82 -5.91 -5.69
CA GLN A 117 8.24 -5.64 -5.42
C GLN A 117 8.54 -4.13 -5.42
N SER A 118 7.96 -3.39 -6.36
CA SER A 118 8.10 -1.93 -6.45
C SER A 118 7.47 -1.20 -5.25
N VAL A 119 6.29 -1.63 -4.82
CA VAL A 119 5.61 -1.12 -3.63
C VAL A 119 6.40 -1.43 -2.35
N MET A 120 6.94 -2.64 -2.22
CA MET A 120 7.78 -3.02 -1.07
C MET A 120 9.09 -2.23 -1.03
N THR A 121 9.67 -1.92 -2.19
CA THR A 121 10.84 -1.03 -2.27
C THR A 121 10.49 0.36 -1.77
N HIS A 122 9.39 0.96 -2.22
CA HIS A 122 8.91 2.27 -1.75
C HIS A 122 8.61 2.27 -0.24
N LEU A 123 7.94 1.23 0.27
CA LEU A 123 7.70 1.09 1.72
C LEU A 123 9.00 1.04 2.53
N ARG A 124 10.06 0.43 2.00
CA ARG A 124 11.35 0.38 2.70
C ARG A 124 12.01 1.74 2.83
N GLU A 125 11.79 2.64 1.87
CA GLU A 125 12.32 4.01 1.90
C GLU A 125 11.67 4.87 2.99
N GLN A 126 10.53 4.43 3.54
CA GLN A 126 9.77 5.11 4.58
C GLN A 126 10.20 4.73 6.01
N ASP A 127 11.22 3.88 6.15
CA ASP A 127 11.90 3.56 7.41
C ASP A 127 13.07 4.54 7.61
N ALA A 128 12.84 5.60 8.39
CA ALA A 128 13.80 6.67 8.56
C ALA A 128 14.87 6.34 9.60
N ASP A 129 14.50 5.60 10.66
CA ASP A 129 15.42 5.21 11.74
C ASP A 129 16.11 3.85 11.51
N LYS A 130 15.75 3.13 10.44
CA LYS A 130 16.31 1.84 9.98
C LYS A 130 16.09 0.70 10.96
N ASP A 131 14.98 0.73 11.69
CA ASP A 131 14.58 -0.31 12.64
C ASP A 131 13.71 -1.41 12.02
N GLY A 132 13.47 -1.35 10.71
CA GLY A 132 12.64 -2.27 9.95
C GLY A 132 11.16 -1.87 9.85
N LEU A 133 10.72 -0.78 10.48
CA LEU A 133 9.35 -0.30 10.46
C LEU A 133 9.20 1.01 9.70
N VAL A 134 8.03 1.22 9.09
CA VAL A 134 7.67 2.52 8.54
C VAL A 134 7.44 3.54 9.64
N ASP A 135 7.95 4.76 9.45
CA ASP A 135 7.84 5.86 10.40
C ASP A 135 6.72 6.83 10.03
N ASN A 136 5.67 6.90 10.84
CA ASN A 136 4.66 7.95 10.67
C ASN A 136 5.29 9.35 10.90
N GLY A 137 4.95 10.31 10.04
CA GLY A 137 5.67 11.58 9.91
C GLY A 137 5.35 12.65 10.97
N GLY A 138 4.49 12.37 11.95
CA GLY A 138 3.99 13.40 12.88
C GLY A 138 2.87 14.25 12.30
N PHE A 139 2.20 13.76 11.26
CA PHE A 139 0.97 14.29 10.69
C PHE A 139 0.04 13.10 10.34
N ALA A 140 -1.13 13.36 9.77
CA ALA A 140 -2.01 12.28 9.32
C ALA A 140 -1.54 11.76 7.95
N ASP A 141 -0.88 10.60 7.98
CA ASP A 141 -0.30 9.92 6.80
C ASP A 141 -0.79 8.47 6.68
N GLN A 142 -2.08 8.26 6.94
CA GLN A 142 -2.79 6.98 6.85
C GLN A 142 -4.31 7.22 6.88
N THR A 143 -5.11 6.18 6.68
CA THR A 143 -6.59 6.24 6.54
C THR A 143 -7.36 7.08 7.58
N TYR A 144 -6.88 7.16 8.82
CA TYR A 144 -7.37 8.09 9.84
C TYR A 144 -6.78 9.48 9.57
N ASP A 145 -7.24 10.09 8.48
CA ASP A 145 -6.72 11.33 7.86
C ASP A 145 -6.81 12.58 8.74
N ALA A 146 -7.53 12.52 9.86
CA ALA A 146 -7.57 13.57 10.88
C ALA A 146 -6.81 13.22 12.17
N TRP A 147 -6.18 12.03 12.24
CA TRP A 147 -5.48 11.54 13.43
C TRP A 147 -3.97 11.40 13.19
N THR A 148 -3.20 12.21 13.91
CA THR A 148 -1.74 12.21 13.84
C THR A 148 -1.12 10.99 14.52
N ALA A 149 -0.16 10.36 13.83
CA ALA A 149 0.78 9.38 14.38
C ALA A 149 2.22 9.86 14.13
N ALA A 150 3.17 9.40 14.95
CA ALA A 150 4.59 9.74 14.82
C ALA A 150 5.47 8.53 15.17
N GLY A 151 6.49 8.28 14.36
CA GLY A 151 7.36 7.10 14.47
C GLY A 151 6.59 5.80 14.23
N ALA A 152 7.05 4.70 14.84
CA ALA A 152 6.35 3.42 14.77
C ALA A 152 4.94 3.50 15.38
N SER A 153 3.92 3.17 14.60
CA SER A 153 2.54 3.02 15.08
C SER A 153 2.09 1.57 15.06
N ALA A 154 1.23 1.20 16.01
CA ALA A 154 0.64 -0.14 16.04
C ALA A 154 -0.14 -0.45 14.75
N TYR A 155 -0.80 0.55 14.19
CA TYR A 155 -1.59 0.40 12.97
C TYR A 155 -0.72 0.15 11.74
N CYS A 156 0.17 1.10 11.38
CA CYS A 156 0.96 0.98 10.16
C CYS A 156 2.04 -0.10 10.28
N GLY A 157 2.70 -0.21 11.43
CA GLY A 157 3.71 -1.25 11.66
C GLY A 157 3.11 -2.67 11.65
N GLY A 158 1.91 -2.83 12.22
CA GLY A 158 1.20 -4.13 12.19
C GLY A 158 0.82 -4.53 10.75
N LEU A 159 0.34 -3.58 9.95
CA LEU A 159 0.05 -3.80 8.53
C LEU A 159 1.31 -4.19 7.75
N GLN A 160 2.42 -3.49 7.96
CA GLN A 160 3.69 -3.78 7.29
C GLN A 160 4.23 -5.17 7.65
N ILE A 161 4.20 -5.58 8.92
CA ILE A 161 4.62 -6.91 9.36
C ILE A 161 3.79 -8.00 8.66
N ALA A 162 2.47 -7.81 8.57
CA ALA A 162 1.60 -8.74 7.87
C ALA A 162 1.86 -8.76 6.35
N ALA A 163 2.13 -7.59 5.76
CA ALA A 163 2.50 -7.46 4.35
C ALA A 163 3.82 -8.18 4.05
N LEU A 164 4.85 -8.02 4.88
CA LEU A 164 6.13 -8.74 4.78
C LEU A 164 5.91 -10.25 4.83
N ARG A 165 5.11 -10.73 5.79
CA ARG A 165 4.81 -12.16 5.88
C ARG A 165 4.12 -12.69 4.62
N SER A 166 3.21 -11.89 4.03
CA SER A 166 2.51 -12.21 2.79
C SER A 166 3.45 -12.20 1.58
N CYS A 167 4.39 -11.25 1.52
CA CYS A 167 5.42 -11.21 0.48
C CYS A 167 6.35 -12.41 0.52
N ILE A 168 6.70 -12.93 1.71
CA ILE A 168 7.48 -14.18 1.82
C ILE A 168 6.72 -15.34 1.17
N GLU A 169 5.42 -15.50 1.43
CA GLU A 169 4.60 -16.54 0.80
C GLU A 169 4.51 -16.37 -0.70
N MET A 170 4.25 -15.15 -1.18
CA MET A 170 4.20 -14.85 -2.61
C MET A 170 5.54 -15.12 -3.29
N ALA A 171 6.66 -14.73 -2.68
CA ALA A 171 8.00 -15.00 -3.21
C ALA A 171 8.27 -16.52 -3.29
N GLN A 172 7.82 -17.32 -2.32
CA GLN A 172 7.91 -18.79 -2.39
C GLN A 172 7.09 -19.35 -3.56
N ILE A 173 5.86 -18.85 -3.77
CA ILE A 173 5.00 -19.26 -4.90
C ILE A 173 5.66 -18.91 -6.24
N MET A 174 6.32 -17.76 -6.31
CA MET A 174 7.07 -17.30 -7.49
C MET A 174 8.45 -17.97 -7.65
N ASN A 175 8.85 -18.85 -6.72
CA ASN A 175 10.18 -19.45 -6.63
C ASN A 175 11.36 -18.45 -6.55
N ASP A 176 11.13 -17.26 -5.97
CA ASP A 176 12.14 -16.23 -5.78
C ASP A 176 12.81 -16.36 -4.40
N LYS A 177 13.83 -17.21 -4.33
CA LYS A 177 14.51 -17.53 -3.06
C LYS A 177 15.27 -16.36 -2.45
N ASP A 178 15.75 -15.44 -3.28
CA ASP A 178 16.51 -14.29 -2.80
C ASP A 178 15.57 -13.33 -2.08
N LEU A 179 14.40 -13.04 -2.66
CA LEU A 179 13.37 -12.22 -2.01
C LEU A 179 12.75 -12.89 -0.78
N VAL A 180 12.64 -14.22 -0.75
CA VAL A 180 12.21 -14.94 0.47
C VAL A 180 13.15 -14.60 1.64
N ASN A 181 14.46 -14.71 1.43
CA ASN A 181 15.43 -14.43 2.49
C ASN A 181 15.42 -12.94 2.87
N GLU A 182 15.40 -12.06 1.88
CA GLU A 182 15.39 -10.61 2.11
C GLU A 182 14.17 -10.15 2.91
N TYR A 183 12.97 -10.63 2.56
CA TYR A 183 11.75 -10.28 3.28
C TYR A 183 11.66 -10.95 4.66
N ASP A 184 12.24 -12.15 4.84
CA ASP A 184 12.31 -12.77 6.17
C ASP A 184 13.25 -12.01 7.11
N GLU A 185 14.43 -11.61 6.64
CA GLU A 185 15.36 -10.78 7.40
C GLU A 185 14.71 -9.46 7.83
N TRP A 186 14.02 -8.79 6.89
CA TRP A 186 13.26 -7.58 7.18
C TRP A 186 12.13 -7.84 8.18
N LEU A 187 11.37 -8.92 8.03
CA LEU A 187 10.30 -9.30 8.94
C LEU A 187 10.80 -9.52 10.37
N GLN A 188 11.94 -10.18 10.57
CA GLN A 188 12.47 -10.41 11.91
C GLN A 188 12.89 -9.09 12.58
N LEU A 189 13.56 -8.20 11.84
CA LEU A 189 13.94 -6.88 12.32
C LEU A 189 12.70 -6.06 12.74
N ALA A 190 11.71 -5.95 11.83
CA ALA A 190 10.47 -5.23 12.06
C ALA A 190 9.70 -5.77 13.28
N LYS A 191 9.59 -7.09 13.44
CA LYS A 191 8.89 -7.71 14.59
C LYS A 191 9.57 -7.40 15.92
N ASN A 192 10.90 -7.44 15.96
CA ASN A 192 11.65 -7.13 17.17
C ASN A 192 11.40 -5.68 17.57
N SER A 193 11.57 -4.74 16.64
CA SER A 193 11.32 -3.32 16.91
C SER A 193 9.87 -3.06 17.33
N TYR A 194 8.90 -3.66 16.63
CA TYR A 194 7.48 -3.49 16.94
C TYR A 194 7.15 -3.94 18.36
N SER A 195 7.69 -5.09 18.78
CA SER A 195 7.50 -5.59 20.15
C SER A 195 8.18 -4.70 21.18
N GLU A 196 9.40 -4.25 20.93
CA GLU A 196 10.18 -3.40 21.85
C GLU A 196 9.54 -2.01 22.04
N LYS A 197 9.04 -1.41 20.95
CA LYS A 197 8.49 -0.05 20.95
C LYS A 197 7.05 0.03 21.47
N LEU A 198 6.22 -1.01 21.28
CA LEU A 198 4.76 -0.89 21.43
C LEU A 198 4.11 -1.80 22.47
N TRP A 199 4.79 -2.85 22.95
CA TRP A 199 4.23 -3.73 23.98
C TRP A 199 4.38 -3.11 25.37
N ASN A 200 3.28 -3.01 26.14
CA ASN A 200 3.25 -2.46 27.49
C ASN A 200 2.47 -3.35 28.48
#